data_AF-A0A0N4TXN1-F1
#
_entry.id   AF-A0A0N4TXN1-F1
#
_cell.length_a   1.000
_cell.length_b   1.000
_cell.length_c   1.000
_cell.angle_alpha   90.00
_cell.angle_beta   90.00
_cell.angle_gamma   90.00
#
_symmetry.space_group_name_H-M   'P 1'
#
loop_
_entity.id
_entity.type
_entity.pdbx_description
1 polymer ?
#
loop_
_entity_poly.entity_id
_entity_poly.type
_entity_poly.pdbx_seq_one_letter_code
_entity_poly.pdbx_strand_id
1 'polypeptide(L)'
;MIVTDAPWCEACQKTMPEIEKLGELYKNKKNLIIAKMNSVNNEVFGLPILDVPTIALFIKGSKKPIYHTEDERTANNFSKFIATNLESNEENSTKKDEKEREKERKKEKRNDGKKQLKNMNKVEEAKSKDEL
;
A
#
# COMPACT_ATOMS: atom_id res chain seq x y z
N MET A 1 -7.06 -8.20 -4.35
CA MET A 1 -6.25 -9.03 -5.24
C MET A 1 -6.86 -8.99 -6.62
N ILE A 2 -6.06 -8.71 -7.64
CA ILE A 2 -6.46 -8.69 -9.05
C ILE A 2 -5.80 -9.88 -9.73
N VAL A 3 -6.58 -10.60 -10.53
CA VAL A 3 -6.09 -11.68 -11.40
C VAL A 3 -6.37 -11.30 -12.83
N THR A 4 -5.35 -11.37 -13.67
CA THR A 4 -5.49 -11.06 -15.10
C THR A 4 -5.70 -12.34 -15.91
N ASP A 5 -6.61 -12.28 -16.89
CA ASP A 5 -6.84 -13.35 -17.84
C ASP A 5 -6.75 -12.87 -19.29
N ALA A 6 -6.70 -13.85 -20.19
CA ALA A 6 -6.78 -13.67 -21.63
C ALA A 6 -7.56 -14.84 -22.25
N PRO A 7 -8.30 -14.62 -23.35
CA PRO A 7 -9.19 -15.64 -23.92
C PRO A 7 -8.46 -16.85 -24.51
N TRP A 8 -7.20 -16.68 -24.92
CA TRP A 8 -6.37 -17.71 -25.54
C TRP A 8 -5.44 -18.44 -24.56
N CYS A 9 -5.53 -18.13 -23.26
CA CYS A 9 -4.59 -18.60 -22.25
C CYS A 9 -5.04 -19.90 -21.56
N GLU A 10 -4.43 -21.03 -21.91
CA GLU A 10 -4.71 -22.34 -21.30
C GLU A 10 -4.40 -22.36 -19.79
N ALA A 11 -3.28 -21.75 -19.38
CA ALA A 11 -2.90 -21.65 -17.96
C ALA A 11 -3.94 -20.87 -17.14
N CYS A 12 -4.58 -19.87 -17.75
CA CYS A 12 -5.64 -19.08 -17.13
C CYS A 12 -6.85 -19.98 -16.88
N GLN A 13 -7.25 -20.80 -17.86
CA GLN A 13 -8.39 -21.72 -17.70
C GLN A 13 -8.22 -22.70 -16.53
N LYS A 14 -7.00 -23.15 -16.24
CA LYS A 14 -6.70 -24.00 -15.07
C LYS A 14 -6.70 -23.22 -13.75
N THR A 15 -6.31 -21.95 -13.79
CA THR A 15 -6.17 -21.09 -12.61
C THR A 15 -7.51 -20.49 -12.17
N MET A 16 -8.39 -20.14 -13.11
CA MET A 16 -9.66 -19.46 -12.80
C MET A 16 -10.57 -20.23 -11.85
N PRO A 17 -10.77 -21.55 -11.96
CA PRO A 17 -11.58 -22.31 -11.00
C PRO A 17 -11.07 -22.20 -9.56
N GLU A 18 -9.76 -22.16 -9.36
CA GLU A 18 -9.16 -22.00 -8.03
C GLU A 18 -9.34 -20.57 -7.50
N ILE A 19 -9.31 -19.56 -8.37
CA ILE A 19 -9.62 -18.17 -8.03
C ILE A 19 -11.10 -17.99 -7.68
N GLU A 20 -12.01 -18.68 -8.36
CA GLU A 20 -13.44 -18.66 -8.06
C GLU A 20 -13.73 -19.29 -6.70
N LYS A 21 -13.15 -20.47 -6.41
CA LYS A 21 -13.20 -21.10 -5.07
C LYS A 21 -12.69 -20.15 -3.99
N LEU A 22 -11.56 -19.49 -4.25
CA LEU A 22 -11.01 -18.49 -3.34
C LEU A 22 -11.98 -17.31 -3.12
N GLY A 23 -12.60 -16.83 -4.20
CA GLY A 23 -13.64 -15.81 -4.16
C GLY A 23 -14.81 -16.21 -3.26
N GLU A 24 -15.28 -17.45 -3.36
CA GLU A 24 -16.33 -17.98 -2.50
C GLU A 24 -15.92 -18.08 -1.03
N LEU A 25 -14.69 -18.54 -0.76
CA LEU A 25 -14.15 -18.61 0.59
C LEU A 25 -14.11 -17.24 1.28
N TYR A 26 -13.80 -16.18 0.52
CA TYR A 26 -13.66 -14.83 1.04
C TYR A 26 -14.84 -13.90 0.77
N LYS A 27 -15.97 -14.39 0.23
CA LYS A 27 -17.13 -13.57 -0.14
C LYS A 27 -17.68 -12.68 0.99
N ASN A 28 -17.53 -13.13 2.24
CA ASN A 28 -18.01 -12.43 3.43
C ASN A 28 -16.94 -11.52 4.09
N LYS A 29 -15.69 -11.53 3.61
CA LYS A 29 -14.63 -10.65 4.14
C LYS A 29 -14.71 -9.26 3.51
N LYS A 30 -15.16 -8.27 4.29
CA LYS A 30 -15.29 -6.88 3.86
C LYS A 30 -13.99 -6.20 3.40
N ASN A 31 -12.84 -6.65 3.91
CA ASN A 31 -11.53 -6.01 3.66
C ASN A 31 -10.70 -6.70 2.58
N LEU A 32 -11.26 -7.71 1.91
CA LEU A 32 -10.55 -8.45 0.86
C LEU A 32 -11.48 -8.59 -0.35
N ILE A 33 -11.05 -7.99 -1.46
CA ILE A 33 -11.74 -8.10 -2.75
C ILE A 33 -10.87 -8.95 -3.66
N ILE A 34 -11.43 -9.98 -4.25
CA ILE A 34 -10.81 -10.79 -5.30
C ILE A 34 -11.52 -10.42 -6.59
N ALA A 35 -10.77 -9.89 -7.56
CA ALA A 35 -11.29 -9.41 -8.82
C ALA A 35 -10.54 -10.04 -10.00
N LYS A 36 -11.26 -10.26 -11.10
CA LYS A 36 -10.71 -10.71 -12.38
C LYS A 36 -10.73 -9.58 -13.39
N MET A 37 -9.71 -9.50 -14.25
CA MET A 37 -9.62 -8.52 -15.33
C MET A 37 -9.07 -9.15 -16.62
N ASN A 38 -9.77 -8.94 -17.73
CA ASN A 38 -9.25 -9.31 -19.04
C ASN A 38 -8.19 -8.30 -19.48
N SER A 39 -6.94 -8.75 -19.57
CA SER A 39 -5.77 -7.93 -19.88
C SER A 39 -5.63 -7.58 -21.36
N VAL A 40 -6.30 -8.30 -22.28
CA VAL A 40 -6.21 -8.02 -23.72
C VAL A 40 -6.88 -6.69 -24.08
N ASN A 41 -7.95 -6.34 -23.36
CA ASN A 41 -8.75 -5.15 -23.63
C ASN A 41 -8.57 -4.05 -22.58
N ASN A 42 -7.77 -4.28 -21.54
CA ASN A 42 -7.64 -3.37 -20.41
C ASN A 42 -6.18 -3.28 -19.95
N GLU A 43 -5.68 -2.05 -19.83
CA GLU A 43 -4.39 -1.74 -19.22
C GLU A 43 -4.62 -0.91 -17.95
N VAL A 44 -3.82 -1.17 -16.91
CA VAL A 44 -3.97 -0.48 -15.61
C VAL A 44 -2.64 0.14 -15.20
N PHE A 45 -2.65 1.45 -14.99
CA PHE A 45 -1.49 2.17 -14.49
C PHE A 45 -1.07 1.65 -13.12
N GLY A 46 0.21 1.26 -12.98
CA GLY A 46 0.75 0.70 -11.73
C GLY A 46 0.60 -0.83 -11.60
N LEU A 47 0.02 -1.50 -12.61
CA LEU A 47 0.00 -2.94 -12.75
C LEU A 47 0.58 -3.36 -14.11
N PRO A 48 1.92 -3.35 -14.28
CA PRO A 48 2.53 -3.88 -15.49
C PRO A 48 2.24 -5.38 -15.61
N ILE A 49 1.53 -5.77 -16.67
CA ILE A 49 1.19 -7.16 -16.99
C ILE A 49 2.17 -7.61 -18.07
N LEU A 50 3.11 -8.49 -17.70
CA LEU A 50 4.08 -9.05 -18.65
C LEU A 50 3.58 -10.36 -19.25
N ASP A 51 2.90 -11.16 -18.44
CA ASP A 51 2.34 -12.45 -18.81
C ASP A 51 0.99 -12.68 -18.13
N VAL A 52 0.29 -13.73 -18.58
CA VAL A 52 -1.00 -14.12 -18.03
C VAL A 52 -1.02 -15.61 -17.67
N PRO A 53 -1.70 -15.99 -16.56
CA PRO A 53 -2.33 -15.09 -15.59
C PRO A 53 -1.31 -14.43 -14.66
N THR A 54 -1.42 -13.11 -14.48
CA THR A 54 -0.71 -12.38 -13.43
C THR A 54 -1.64 -12.24 -12.23
N ILE A 55 -1.14 -12.57 -11.04
CA ILE A 55 -1.88 -12.42 -9.77
C ILE A 55 -1.17 -11.36 -8.93
N ALA A 56 -1.88 -10.28 -8.65
CA ALA A 56 -1.35 -9.12 -7.94
C ALA A 56 -2.20 -8.78 -6.70
N LEU A 57 -1.56 -8.72 -5.54
CA LEU A 57 -2.17 -8.29 -4.30
C LEU A 57 -1.88 -6.82 -4.05
N PHE A 58 -2.96 -6.04 -3.93
CA PHE A 58 -2.90 -4.64 -3.53
C PHE A 58 -3.32 -4.53 -2.07
N ILE A 59 -2.41 -4.04 -1.24
CA ILE A 59 -2.68 -3.80 0.18
C ILE A 59 -3.07 -2.34 0.39
N LYS A 60 -4.05 -2.11 1.26
CA LYS A 60 -4.49 -0.75 1.63
C LYS A 60 -3.30 0.09 2.08
N GLY A 61 -3.15 1.27 1.47
CA GLY A 61 -2.06 2.21 1.77
C GLY A 61 -0.75 1.96 1.01
N SER A 62 -0.63 0.85 0.27
CA SER A 62 0.47 0.63 -0.68
C SER A 62 0.06 1.03 -2.10
N LYS A 63 0.98 1.67 -2.83
CA LYS A 63 0.84 1.95 -4.28
C LYS A 63 1.47 0.86 -5.15
N LYS A 64 2.22 -0.06 -4.55
CA LYS A 64 2.94 -1.12 -5.26
C LYS A 64 2.19 -2.45 -5.06
N PRO A 65 1.87 -3.18 -6.14
CA PRO A 65 1.37 -4.54 -6.03
C PRO A 65 2.44 -5.48 -5.53
N ILE A 66 2.02 -6.54 -4.84
CA ILE A 66 2.83 -7.71 -4.51
C ILE A 66 2.39 -8.81 -5.47
N TYR A 67 3.32 -9.36 -6.24
CA TYR A 67 3.03 -10.41 -7.21
C TYR A 67 3.17 -11.79 -6.57
N HIS A 68 2.23 -12.67 -6.90
CA HIS A 68 2.35 -14.09 -6.59
C HIS A 68 3.34 -14.72 -7.57
N THR A 69 4.41 -15.34 -7.08
CA THR A 69 5.49 -15.89 -7.91
C THR A 69 5.63 -17.41 -7.81
N GLU A 70 4.81 -18.07 -7.00
CA GLU A 70 4.89 -19.53 -6.86
C GLU A 70 4.13 -20.23 -7.99
N ASP A 71 4.68 -21.37 -8.44
CA ASP A 71 4.10 -22.17 -9.53
C ASP A 71 2.77 -22.82 -9.14
N GLU A 72 2.59 -23.14 -7.84
CA GLU A 72 1.36 -23.76 -7.36
C GLU A 72 0.21 -22.73 -7.34
N ARG A 73 -0.83 -23.01 -8.14
CA ARG A 73 -1.97 -22.12 -8.35
C ARG A 73 -3.27 -22.69 -7.77
N THR A 74 -3.23 -23.09 -6.50
CA THR A 74 -4.39 -23.62 -5.77
C THR A 74 -5.01 -22.57 -4.86
N ALA A 75 -6.30 -22.70 -4.55
CA ALA A 75 -7.00 -21.81 -3.61
C ALA A 75 -6.33 -21.77 -2.23
N ASN A 76 -5.78 -22.91 -1.78
CA ASN A 76 -5.04 -22.96 -0.53
C ASN A 76 -3.76 -22.13 -0.60
N ASN A 77 -3.00 -22.24 -1.71
CA ASN A 77 -1.77 -21.46 -1.85
C ASN A 77 -2.05 -19.95 -1.93
N PHE A 78 -3.07 -19.55 -2.69
CA PHE A 78 -3.48 -18.15 -2.73
C PHE A 78 -3.95 -17.62 -1.38
N SER A 79 -4.63 -18.46 -0.57
CA SER A 79 -5.03 -18.09 0.79
C SER A 79 -3.82 -17.83 1.68
N LYS A 80 -2.79 -18.68 1.60
CA LYS A 80 -1.52 -18.48 2.31
C LYS A 80 -0.82 -17.19 1.85
N PHE A 81 -0.70 -17.00 0.54
CA PHE A 81 -0.12 -15.79 -0.04
C PHE A 81 -0.82 -14.51 0.47
N ILE A 82 -2.16 -14.50 0.51
CA ILE A 82 -2.93 -13.38 1.05
C ILE A 82 -2.65 -13.19 2.55
N ALA A 83 -2.69 -14.26 3.35
CA ALA A 83 -2.49 -14.19 4.80
C ALA A 83 -1.11 -13.64 5.16
N THR A 84 -0.04 -14.21 4.61
CA THR A 84 1.34 -13.81 4.88
C THR A 84 1.61 -12.34 4.55
N ASN A 85 1.06 -11.84 3.45
CA ASN A 85 1.28 -10.46 3.01
C ASN A 85 0.37 -9.44 3.73
N LEU A 86 -0.78 -9.87 4.27
CA LEU A 86 -1.60 -9.01 5.12
C LEU A 86 -0.94 -8.83 6.50
N GLU A 87 -0.48 -9.91 7.13
CA GLU A 87 0.19 -9.89 8.45
C GLU A 87 1.46 -9.03 8.41
N SER A 88 2.31 -9.25 7.40
CA SER A 88 3.56 -8.48 7.22
C SER A 88 3.33 -6.98 7.00
N ASN A 89 2.14 -6.58 6.50
CA ASN A 89 1.83 -5.17 6.29
C ASN A 89 1.23 -4.50 7.53
N GLU A 90 0.56 -5.21 8.42
CA GLU A 90 0.09 -4.65 9.71
C GLU A 90 1.26 -4.21 10.59
N GLU A 91 2.36 -4.98 10.61
CA GLU A 91 3.61 -4.62 11.30
C GLU A 91 4.34 -3.42 10.65
N ASN A 92 4.21 -3.26 9.33
CA ASN A 92 4.83 -2.15 8.61
C ASN A 92 3.99 -0.87 8.68
N SER A 93 2.66 -0.97 8.73
CA SER A 93 1.76 0.17 8.87
C SER A 93 1.91 0.81 10.25
N THR A 94 2.00 0.01 11.32
CA THR A 94 2.26 0.51 12.68
C THR A 94 3.58 1.27 12.80
N LYS A 95 4.68 0.76 12.24
CA LYS A 95 5.98 1.44 12.20
C LYS A 95 5.97 2.71 11.35
N LYS A 96 5.18 2.74 10.27
CA LYS A 96 5.05 3.91 9.39
C LYS A 96 4.23 5.02 10.05
N ASP A 97 3.13 4.66 10.70
CA ASP A 97 2.26 5.58 11.45
C ASP A 97 3.02 6.22 12.62
N GLU A 98 3.86 5.43 13.31
CA GLU A 98 4.72 5.93 14.39
C GLU A 98 5.79 6.90 13.86
N LYS A 99 6.44 6.58 12.73
CA LYS A 99 7.40 7.49 12.06
C LYS A 99 6.76 8.76 11.53
N GLU A 100 5.53 8.71 11.01
CA GLU A 100 4.81 9.91 10.55
C GLU A 100 4.40 10.80 11.74
N ARG A 101 3.85 10.21 12.82
CA ARG A 101 3.55 10.95 14.05
C ARG A 101 4.79 11.57 14.70
N GLU A 102 5.94 10.90 14.66
CA GLU A 102 7.20 11.47 15.19
C GLU A 102 7.73 12.61 14.32
N LYS A 103 7.58 12.52 12.99
CA LYS A 103 7.94 13.61 12.07
C LYS A 103 7.04 14.84 12.26
N GLU A 104 5.76 14.65 12.52
CA GLU A 104 4.83 15.75 12.84
C GLU A 104 5.19 16.42 14.17
N ARG A 105 5.43 15.64 15.24
CA ARG A 105 5.89 16.17 16.54
C ARG A 105 7.21 16.95 16.45
N LYS A 106 8.15 16.52 15.60
CA LYS A 106 9.42 17.24 15.37
C LYS A 106 9.25 18.53 14.55
N LYS A 107 8.26 18.61 13.66
CA LYS A 107 7.93 19.83 12.91
C LYS A 107 7.31 20.90 13.83
N GLU A 108 6.44 20.49 14.74
CA GLU A 108 5.77 21.39 15.69
C GLU A 108 6.79 22.05 16.65
N LYS A 109 7.71 21.26 17.24
CA LYS A 109 8.80 21.79 18.09
C LYS A 109 9.75 22.73 17.34
N ARG A 110 10.01 22.51 16.05
CA ARG A 110 10.85 23.39 15.22
C ARG A 110 10.16 24.73 14.91
N ASN A 111 8.84 24.74 14.81
CA ASN A 111 8.07 25.97 14.59
C ASN A 111 8.00 26.84 15.85
N ASP A 112 7.84 26.25 17.04
CA ASP A 112 7.87 26.99 18.31
C ASP A 112 9.25 27.59 18.61
N GLY A 113 10.33 26.85 18.37
CA GLY A 113 11.70 27.38 18.55
C GLY A 113 12.01 28.58 17.65
N LYS A 114 11.51 28.58 16.40
CA LYS A 114 11.63 29.73 15.48
C LYS A 114 10.80 30.94 15.92
N LYS A 115 9.69 30.71 16.64
CA LYS A 115 8.81 31.77 17.15
C LYS A 115 9.43 32.48 18.36
N GLN A 116 10.11 31.73 19.24
CA GLN A 116 10.87 32.29 20.36
C GLN A 116 12.08 33.11 19.90
N LEU A 117 12.87 32.61 18.94
CA LEU A 117 14.06 33.33 18.46
C LEU A 117 13.71 34.66 17.78
N LYS A 118 12.59 34.71 17.04
CA LYS A 118 12.06 35.96 16.46
C LYS A 118 11.60 36.97 17.51
N ASN A 119 11.04 36.49 18.63
CA ASN A 119 10.62 37.37 19.72
C ASN A 119 11.83 37.91 20.51
N MET A 120 12.90 37.14 20.68
CA MET A 120 14.13 37.60 21.34
C MET A 120 14.87 38.66 20.51
N ASN A 121 15.05 38.44 19.20
CA ASN A 121 15.71 39.42 18.34
C ASN A 121 14.94 40.76 18.26
N LYS A 122 13.60 40.70 18.37
CA LYS A 122 12.75 41.90 18.43
C LYS A 122 12.88 42.68 19.75
N VAL A 123 13.25 42.00 20.84
CA VAL A 123 13.48 42.61 22.16
C VAL A 123 14.88 43.24 22.25
N GLU A 124 15.89 42.66 21.58
CA GLU A 124 17.23 43.26 21.47
C GLU A 124 17.24 44.54 20.61
N GLU A 125 16.53 44.57 19.48
CA GLU A 125 16.39 45.77 18.65
C GLU A 125 15.67 46.94 19.36
N ALA A 126 14.85 46.65 20.37
CA ALA A 126 14.13 47.66 21.15
C ALA A 126 15.01 48.27 22.26
N LYS A 127 15.96 47.52 22.82
CA LYS A 127 16.86 48.02 23.88
C LYS A 127 18.01 48.90 23.38
N SER A 128 18.33 48.82 22.08
CA SER A 128 19.39 49.62 21.45
C SER A 128 18.98 51.07 21.12
N LYS A 129 17.73 51.49 21.39
CA LYS A 129 17.22 52.82 20.98
C LYS A 129 17.03 53.82 22.13
N ASP A 130 17.29 53.44 23.37
CA ASP A 130 17.08 54.30 24.56
C ASP A 130 18.39 54.88 25.17
N GLU A 131 19.55 54.66 24.55
CA GLU A 131 20.82 55.33 24.90
C GLU A 131 21.28 56.25 23.74
N LEU A 132 20.59 57.37 23.54
CA LEU A 132 21.16 58.56 22.90
C LEU A 132 20.50 59.84 23.43
#